data_AF-A0A534T1X1-F1
#
_entry.id   AF-A0A534T1X1-F1
#
_cell.length_a   1.000
_cell.length_b   1.000
_cell.length_c   1.000
_cell.angle_alpha   90.00
_cell.angle_beta   90.00
_cell.angle_gamma   90.00
#
_symmetry.space_group_name_H-M   'P 1'
#
loop_
_entity.id
_entity.type
_entity.pdbx_description
1 polymer ?
#
loop_
_entity_poly.entity_id
_entity_poly.type
_entity_poly.pdbx_seq_one_letter_code
_entity_poly.pdbx_strand_id
1 'polypeptide(L)'
;MRGNPHFEEADFRAAAEAQAGRSLAPREVSRFWFAQAFQHMREHPAFAARAMFCKLVLFWNDFEISDNQDQYLLERDSWVLRLPLLGFGGIAPLALLGVIATRRREARLLCGFVLLYCGSVVAFFIFSRYRIQVVPALLPLAAVGAAELVARIRDRSWKRVATATAVVAAAG
;
A
#
# COMPACT_ATOMS: atom_id res chain seq x y z
N MET A 1 27.53 6.54 0.66
CA MET A 1 26.97 5.33 1.29
C MET A 1 27.18 4.19 0.33
N ARG A 2 27.70 3.06 0.82
CA ARG A 2 27.86 1.86 0.00
C ARG A 2 26.50 1.14 -0.02
N GLY A 3 25.97 0.78 -1.19
CA GLY A 3 24.67 0.10 -1.33
C GLY A 3 24.72 -1.38 -0.95
N ASN A 4 25.23 -1.70 0.23
CA ASN A 4 25.30 -3.06 0.76
C ASN A 4 24.65 -3.09 2.16
N PRO A 5 23.60 -3.91 2.37
CA PRO A 5 22.82 -3.95 3.62
C PRO A 5 23.66 -4.17 4.88
N HIS A 6 24.80 -4.84 4.78
CA HIS A 6 25.68 -5.10 5.92
C HIS A 6 26.37 -3.84 6.46
N PHE A 7 26.45 -2.78 5.68
CA PHE A 7 27.14 -1.54 6.05
C PHE A 7 26.19 -0.34 6.20
N GLU A 8 24.91 -0.46 5.84
CA GLU A 8 23.96 0.65 5.90
C GLU A 8 23.79 1.19 7.32
N GLU A 9 23.55 0.32 8.31
CA GLU A 9 23.35 0.75 9.70
C GLU A 9 24.57 1.50 10.24
N ALA A 10 25.77 1.01 9.95
CA ALA A 10 27.03 1.63 10.36
C ALA A 10 27.25 2.99 9.68
N ASP A 11 26.97 3.09 8.38
CA ASP A 11 27.09 4.33 7.60
C ASP A 11 26.11 5.40 8.12
N PHE A 12 24.84 5.03 8.38
CA PHE A 12 23.83 5.95 8.92
C PHE A 12 24.13 6.39 10.35
N ARG A 13 24.68 5.50 11.18
CA ARG A 13 25.14 5.85 12.52
C ARG A 13 26.32 6.80 12.46
N ALA A 14 27.34 6.52 11.65
CA ALA A 14 28.51 7.36 11.52
C ALA A 14 28.15 8.78 11.04
N ALA A 15 27.22 8.91 10.07
CA ALA A 15 26.72 10.19 9.60
C ALA A 15 25.98 10.99 10.70
N ALA A 16 25.15 10.32 11.51
CA ALA A 16 24.45 10.95 12.62
C ALA A 16 25.42 11.40 13.73
N GLU A 17 26.40 10.56 14.08
CA GLU A 17 27.43 10.88 15.07
C GLU A 17 28.32 12.05 14.61
N ALA A 18 28.68 12.07 13.31
CA ALA A 18 29.45 13.16 12.72
C ALA A 18 28.71 14.50 12.77
N GLN A 19 27.39 14.52 12.52
CA GLN A 19 26.58 15.74 12.65
C GLN A 19 26.28 16.11 14.11
N ALA A 20 26.11 15.13 14.99
CA ALA A 20 25.84 15.36 16.41
C ALA A 20 27.09 15.74 17.21
N GLY A 21 28.28 15.50 16.67
CA GLY A 21 29.57 15.77 17.33
C GLY A 21 29.86 14.87 18.53
N ARG A 22 29.15 13.75 18.66
CA ARG A 22 29.28 12.79 19.77
C ARG A 22 28.84 11.40 19.33
N SER A 23 29.33 10.38 20.04
CA SER A 23 28.80 9.02 19.89
C SER A 23 27.33 8.96 20.32
N LEU A 24 26.52 8.21 19.57
CA LEU A 24 25.08 8.07 19.78
C LEU A 24 24.77 6.61 20.08
N ALA A 25 23.88 6.36 21.04
CA ALA A 25 23.28 5.05 21.20
C ALA A 25 22.30 4.75 20.05
N PRO A 26 22.00 3.48 19.71
CA PRO A 26 21.11 3.14 18.58
C PRO A 26 19.75 3.87 18.62
N ARG A 27 19.12 3.95 19.80
CA ARG A 27 17.87 4.70 20.00
C ARG A 27 18.02 6.20 19.74
N GLU A 28 19.18 6.77 20.04
CA GLU A 28 19.46 8.18 19.78
C GLU A 28 19.68 8.46 18.30
N VAL A 29 20.31 7.54 17.57
CA VAL A 29 20.44 7.60 16.11
C VAL A 29 19.06 7.61 15.46
N SER A 30 18.16 6.70 15.86
CA SER A 30 16.78 6.69 15.34
C SER A 30 16.03 7.99 15.65
N ARG A 31 16.16 8.51 16.88
CA ARG A 31 15.51 9.77 17.27
C ARG A 31 16.08 10.97 16.50
N PHE A 32 17.39 10.99 16.25
CA PHE A 32 18.06 12.03 15.49
C PHE A 32 17.51 12.10 14.06
N TRP A 33 17.49 10.99 13.34
CA TRP A 33 16.96 10.93 11.98
C TRP A 33 15.47 11.20 11.91
N PHE A 34 14.69 10.71 12.88
CA PHE A 34 13.26 11.03 12.97
C PHE A 34 13.04 12.55 13.13
N ALA A 35 13.78 13.20 14.01
CA ALA A 35 13.66 14.64 14.23
C ALA A 35 14.05 15.44 12.97
N GLN A 36 15.14 15.07 12.30
CA GLN A 36 15.55 15.72 11.05
C GLN A 36 14.52 15.53 9.92
N ALA A 37 14.02 14.30 9.74
CA ALA A 37 13.00 14.04 8.73
C ALA A 37 11.72 14.84 9.01
N PHE A 38 11.28 14.86 10.27
CA PHE A 38 10.08 15.60 10.67
C PHE A 38 10.26 17.11 10.51
N GLN A 39 11.43 17.65 10.87
CA GLN A 39 11.75 19.05 10.66
C GLN A 39 11.74 19.40 9.16
N HIS A 40 12.38 18.58 8.32
CA HIS A 40 12.39 18.79 6.88
C HIS A 40 10.98 18.77 6.27
N MET A 41 10.12 17.86 6.72
CA MET A 41 8.71 17.81 6.31
C MET A 41 7.94 19.07 6.69
N ARG A 42 8.23 19.66 7.87
CA ARG A 42 7.60 20.90 8.32
C ARG A 42 8.09 22.12 7.54
N GLU A 43 9.37 22.17 7.20
CA GLU A 43 9.97 23.25 6.41
C GLU A 43 9.53 23.18 4.93
N HIS A 44 9.26 21.97 4.42
CA HIS A 44 8.91 21.72 3.01
C HIS A 44 7.57 20.97 2.89
N PRO A 45 6.43 21.61 3.18
CA PRO A 45 5.12 20.95 3.20
C PRO A 45 4.71 20.40 1.83
N ALA A 46 5.10 21.06 0.73
CA ALA A 46 4.83 20.58 -0.63
C ALA A 46 5.58 19.28 -0.94
N PHE A 47 6.84 19.16 -0.48
CA PHE A 47 7.61 17.92 -0.58
C PHE A 47 6.95 16.81 0.23
N ALA A 48 6.56 17.10 1.48
CA ALA A 48 5.90 16.13 2.35
C ALA A 48 4.56 15.64 1.76
N ALA A 49 3.73 16.55 1.25
CA ALA A 49 2.47 16.21 0.61
C ALA A 49 2.68 15.33 -0.63
N ARG A 50 3.65 15.68 -1.49
CA ARG A 50 4.01 14.87 -2.66
C ARG A 50 4.52 13.49 -2.26
N ALA A 51 5.39 13.40 -1.25
CA ALA A 51 5.91 12.13 -0.76
C ALA A 51 4.80 11.22 -0.23
N MET A 52 3.86 11.76 0.55
CA MET A 52 2.71 11.01 1.05
C MET A 52 1.75 10.58 -0.06
N PHE A 53 1.53 11.44 -1.06
CA PHE A 53 0.73 11.09 -2.23
C PHE A 53 1.38 9.98 -3.07
N CYS A 54 2.68 10.07 -3.35
CA CYS A 54 3.42 9.01 -4.04
C CYS A 54 3.33 7.69 -3.28
N LYS A 55 3.46 7.72 -1.95
CA LYS A 55 3.27 6.54 -1.10
C LYS A 55 1.85 5.96 -1.20
N LEU A 56 0.83 6.82 -1.19
CA LEU A 56 -0.56 6.39 -1.34
C LEU A 56 -0.81 5.72 -2.71
N VAL A 57 -0.28 6.32 -3.79
CA VAL A 57 -0.36 5.76 -5.14
C VAL A 57 0.35 4.40 -5.18
N LEU A 58 1.56 4.30 -4.63
CA LEU A 58 2.31 3.04 -4.58
C LEU A 58 1.61 1.96 -3.75
N PHE A 59 0.88 2.32 -2.70
CA PHE A 59 0.11 1.36 -1.91
C PHE A 59 -1.04 0.73 -2.72
N TRP A 60 -1.72 1.53 -3.55
CA TRP A 60 -2.84 1.05 -4.36
C TRP A 60 -2.45 0.55 -5.75
N ASN A 61 -1.19 0.73 -6.15
CA ASN A 61 -0.68 0.25 -7.42
C ASN A 61 -0.59 -1.28 -7.41
N ASP A 62 -0.91 -1.92 -8.54
CA ASP A 62 -0.74 -3.36 -8.73
C ASP A 62 0.74 -3.76 -8.76
N PHE A 63 1.64 -2.83 -9.09
CA PHE A 63 3.07 -3.05 -9.13
C PHE A 63 3.67 -3.23 -7.73
N GLU A 64 4.31 -4.39 -7.56
CA GLU A 64 5.04 -4.72 -6.34
C GLU A 64 6.50 -4.26 -6.45
N ILE A 65 6.86 -3.22 -5.70
CA ILE A 65 8.27 -2.80 -5.59
C ILE A 65 8.96 -3.77 -4.64
N SER A 66 9.79 -4.67 -5.18
CA SER A 66 10.61 -5.61 -4.42
C SER A 66 11.65 -4.87 -3.57
N ASP A 67 11.72 -5.19 -2.27
CA ASP A 67 12.68 -4.61 -1.32
C ASP A 67 13.98 -5.44 -1.26
N ASN A 68 13.86 -6.74 -0.96
CA ASN A 68 15.01 -7.66 -0.85
C ASN A 68 14.67 -9.11 -1.26
N GLN A 69 13.41 -9.34 -1.64
CA GLN A 69 12.86 -10.61 -2.13
C GLN A 69 12.10 -10.25 -3.39
N ASP A 70 12.61 -10.68 -4.55
CA ASP A 70 11.99 -10.35 -5.82
C ASP A 70 10.80 -11.28 -6.04
N GLN A 71 9.57 -10.77 -5.91
CA GLN A 71 8.37 -11.60 -6.12
C GLN A 71 8.35 -12.16 -7.55
N TYR A 72 8.87 -11.42 -8.52
CA TYR A 72 9.06 -11.89 -9.90
C TYR A 72 9.98 -13.11 -10.02
N LEU A 73 10.95 -13.29 -9.12
CA LEU A 73 11.79 -14.50 -9.06
C LEU A 73 11.01 -15.68 -8.47
N LEU A 74 10.17 -15.44 -7.45
CA LEU A 74 9.33 -16.47 -6.82
C LEU A 74 8.16 -16.93 -7.72
N GLU A 75 7.58 -16.02 -8.51
CA GLU A 75 6.54 -16.32 -9.51
C GLU A 75 7.06 -17.22 -10.64
N ARG A 76 8.36 -17.12 -10.97
CA ARG A 76 8.99 -17.95 -12.00
C ARG A 76 9.01 -19.44 -11.64
N ASP A 77 9.08 -19.74 -10.34
CA ASP A 77 9.27 -21.10 -9.82
C ASP A 77 7.97 -21.71 -9.23
N SER A 78 6.88 -20.95 -9.14
CA SER A 78 5.61 -21.44 -8.59
C SER A 78 4.46 -21.39 -9.60
N TRP A 79 4.02 -22.58 -10.03
CA TRP A 79 2.88 -22.76 -10.93
C TRP A 79 1.55 -22.20 -10.38
N VAL A 80 1.39 -22.13 -9.05
CA VAL A 80 0.20 -21.56 -8.40
C VAL A 80 0.15 -20.04 -8.58
N LEU A 81 1.30 -19.36 -8.55
CA LEU A 81 1.40 -17.92 -8.77
C LEU A 81 1.27 -17.52 -10.25
N ARG A 82 1.41 -18.47 -11.19
CA ARG A 82 1.20 -18.26 -12.63
C ARG A 82 -0.27 -18.37 -13.06
N LEU A 83 -1.16 -18.82 -12.19
CA LEU A 83 -2.60 -18.77 -12.46
C LEU A 83 -3.02 -17.31 -12.56
N PRO A 84 -3.92 -16.93 -13.49
CA PRO A 84 -4.48 -15.58 -13.58
C PRO A 84 -5.49 -15.36 -12.44
N LEU A 85 -5.06 -15.59 -11.21
CA LEU A 85 -5.78 -15.18 -10.03
C LEU A 85 -5.89 -13.66 -10.11
N LEU A 86 -7.07 -13.13 -9.75
CA LEU A 86 -7.30 -11.69 -9.69
C LEU A 86 -6.19 -11.06 -8.85
N GLY A 87 -5.28 -10.35 -9.51
CA GLY A 87 -4.23 -9.59 -8.85
C GLY A 87 -4.84 -8.52 -7.94
N PHE A 88 -3.98 -7.81 -7.24
CA PHE A 88 -4.43 -6.72 -6.38
C PHE A 88 -5.25 -5.68 -7.16
N GLY A 89 -4.87 -5.41 -8.41
CA GLY A 89 -5.59 -4.55 -9.35
C GLY A 89 -7.02 -5.01 -9.69
N GLY A 90 -7.35 -6.29 -9.53
CA GLY A 90 -8.73 -6.80 -9.66
C GLY A 90 -9.50 -6.80 -8.34
N ILE A 91 -8.83 -7.16 -7.24
CA ILE A 91 -9.45 -7.26 -5.91
C ILE A 91 -9.84 -5.87 -5.37
N ALA A 92 -8.95 -4.88 -5.49
CA ALA A 92 -9.18 -3.53 -4.97
C ALA A 92 -10.44 -2.84 -5.54
N PRO A 93 -10.67 -2.78 -6.88
CA PRO A 93 -11.87 -2.14 -7.41
C PRO A 93 -13.14 -2.94 -7.14
N LEU A 94 -13.09 -4.27 -7.12
CA LEU A 94 -14.23 -5.09 -6.70
C LEU A 94 -14.58 -4.84 -5.23
N ALA A 95 -13.58 -4.73 -4.35
CA ALA A 95 -13.79 -4.41 -2.95
C ALA A 95 -14.44 -3.03 -2.77
N LEU A 96 -13.98 -2.03 -3.53
CA LEU A 96 -14.58 -0.70 -3.54
C LEU A 96 -16.06 -0.75 -3.98
N LEU A 97 -16.36 -1.50 -5.03
CA LEU A 97 -17.74 -1.69 -5.49
C LEU A 97 -18.60 -2.36 -4.42
N GLY A 98 -18.06 -3.37 -3.72
CA GLY A 98 -18.74 -4.02 -2.60
C GLY A 98 -19.05 -3.05 -1.46
N VAL A 99 -18.12 -2.18 -1.09
CA VAL A 99 -18.33 -1.12 -0.08
C VAL A 99 -19.43 -0.15 -0.50
N ILE A 100 -19.49 0.24 -1.78
CA ILE A 100 -20.53 1.15 -2.29
C ILE A 100 -21.90 0.46 -2.32
N ALA A 101 -21.92 -0.82 -2.68
CA ALA A 101 -23.14 -1.61 -2.82
C ALA A 101 -23.78 -1.97 -1.47
N THR A 102 -22.97 -2.13 -0.41
CA THR A 102 -23.47 -2.58 0.89
C THR A 102 -23.42 -1.48 1.94
N ARG A 103 -24.49 -1.38 2.76
CA ARG A 103 -24.54 -0.47 3.92
C ARG A 103 -24.34 -1.19 5.26
N ARG A 104 -23.94 -2.46 5.19
CA ARG A 104 -23.68 -3.32 6.35
C ARG A 104 -22.61 -2.72 7.26
N ARG A 105 -22.79 -2.87 8.57
CA ARG A 105 -21.84 -2.34 9.58
C ARG A 105 -20.48 -3.02 9.42
N GLU A 106 -20.47 -4.30 9.13
CA GLU A 106 -19.30 -5.16 8.96
C GLU A 106 -18.44 -4.66 7.79
N ALA A 107 -19.05 -4.28 6.67
CA ALA A 107 -18.33 -3.71 5.54
C ALA A 107 -17.71 -2.34 5.88
N ARG A 108 -18.40 -1.52 6.68
CA ARG A 108 -17.85 -0.26 7.17
C ARG A 108 -16.68 -0.47 8.13
N LEU A 109 -16.73 -1.51 8.98
CA LEU A 109 -15.64 -1.89 9.88
C LEU A 109 -14.43 -2.38 9.08
N LEU A 110 -14.63 -3.23 8.08
CA LEU A 110 -13.58 -3.70 7.18
C LEU A 110 -12.96 -2.53 6.41
N CYS A 111 -13.78 -1.62 5.85
CA CYS A 111 -13.30 -0.42 5.20
C CYS A 111 -12.50 0.48 6.16
N GLY A 112 -12.98 0.68 7.38
CA GLY A 112 -12.26 1.41 8.42
C GLY A 112 -10.90 0.77 8.76
N PHE A 113 -10.86 -0.56 8.88
CA PHE A 113 -9.61 -1.29 9.08
C PHE A 113 -8.64 -1.09 7.91
N VAL A 114 -9.10 -1.24 6.67
CA VAL A 114 -8.29 -1.02 5.45
C VAL A 114 -7.72 0.40 5.42
N LEU A 115 -8.55 1.41 5.70
CA LEU A 115 -8.13 2.82 5.69
C LEU A 115 -7.14 3.14 6.81
N LEU A 116 -7.36 2.64 8.03
CA LEU A 116 -6.43 2.82 9.15
C LEU A 116 -5.10 2.14 8.89
N TYR A 117 -5.14 0.92 8.35
CA TYR A 117 -3.94 0.18 8.00
C TYR A 117 -3.17 0.89 6.87
N CYS A 118 -3.86 1.31 5.80
CA CYS A 118 -3.27 2.11 4.72
C CYS A 118 -2.60 3.38 5.27
N GLY A 119 -3.28 4.11 6.15
CA GLY A 119 -2.73 5.29 6.83
C GLY A 119 -1.45 4.99 7.61
N SER A 120 -1.40 3.88 8.34
CA SER A 120 -0.19 3.47 9.07
C SER A 120 0.98 3.16 8.13
N VAL A 121 0.74 2.46 7.02
CA VAL A 121 1.78 2.10 6.05
C VAL A 121 2.32 3.34 5.33
N VAL A 122 1.43 4.25 4.91
CA VAL A 122 1.81 5.51 4.27
C VAL A 122 2.61 6.41 5.23
N ALA A 123 2.24 6.44 6.51
CA ALA A 123 2.91 7.25 7.53
C ALA A 123 4.35 6.78 7.80
N PHE A 124 4.58 5.47 7.94
CA PHE A 124 5.88 4.95 8.39
C PHE A 124 6.81 4.53 7.24
N PHE A 125 6.51 3.47 6.48
CA PHE A 125 7.34 3.04 5.34
C PHE A 125 6.62 1.95 4.52
N ILE A 126 6.70 2.02 3.20
CA ILE A 126 6.10 1.01 2.29
C ILE A 126 7.15 -0.06 2.03
N PHE A 127 7.04 -1.21 2.69
CA PHE A 127 7.48 -2.45 2.08
C PHE A 127 6.28 -3.10 1.42
N SER A 128 6.46 -3.56 0.19
CA SER A 128 5.50 -4.34 -0.61
C SER A 128 4.79 -5.43 0.20
N ARG A 129 5.56 -6.12 1.05
CA ARG A 129 5.07 -7.15 1.99
C ARG A 129 3.95 -6.72 2.94
N TYR A 130 3.74 -5.41 3.12
CA TYR A 130 2.70 -4.87 3.99
C TYR A 130 1.32 -4.77 3.31
N ARG A 131 1.22 -4.99 1.99
CA ARG A 131 -0.09 -4.99 1.31
C ARG A 131 -0.83 -6.32 1.50
N ILE A 132 -0.10 -7.42 1.65
CA ILE A 132 -0.64 -8.77 1.86
C ILE A 132 -1.58 -8.86 3.06
N GLN A 133 -1.35 -8.08 4.12
CA GLN A 133 -2.14 -8.11 5.35
C GLN A 133 -3.51 -7.44 5.16
N VAL A 134 -3.67 -6.61 4.13
CA VAL A 134 -4.95 -5.95 3.80
C VAL A 134 -5.84 -6.85 2.93
N VAL A 135 -5.24 -7.76 2.16
CA VAL A 135 -5.96 -8.64 1.21
C VAL A 135 -7.09 -9.44 1.88
N PRO A 136 -6.91 -10.10 3.06
CA PRO A 136 -8.00 -10.82 3.71
C PRO A 136 -9.22 -9.96 4.05
N ALA A 137 -9.03 -8.67 4.33
CA ALA A 137 -10.13 -7.75 4.59
C ALA A 137 -10.81 -7.28 3.29
N LEU A 138 -10.07 -7.20 2.18
CA LEU A 138 -10.61 -6.84 0.87
C LEU A 138 -11.39 -7.97 0.21
N LEU A 139 -11.01 -9.23 0.42
CA LEU A 139 -11.65 -10.38 -0.23
C LEU A 139 -13.17 -10.49 0.01
N PRO A 140 -13.70 -10.38 1.25
CA PRO A 140 -15.13 -10.40 1.49
C PRO A 140 -15.86 -9.22 0.81
N LEU A 141 -15.24 -8.04 0.80
CA LEU A 141 -15.78 -6.86 0.13
C LEU A 141 -15.80 -7.07 -1.39
N ALA A 142 -14.73 -7.65 -1.95
CA ALA A 142 -14.62 -7.96 -3.36
C ALA A 142 -15.65 -9.01 -3.79
N ALA A 143 -15.94 -10.00 -2.94
CA ALA A 143 -16.99 -10.98 -3.20
C ALA A 143 -18.39 -10.33 -3.27
N VAL A 144 -18.70 -9.40 -2.35
CA VAL A 144 -19.94 -8.61 -2.40
C VAL A 144 -20.01 -7.76 -3.66
N GLY A 145 -18.89 -7.13 -4.04
CA GLY A 145 -18.81 -6.35 -5.28
C GLY A 145 -19.01 -7.20 -6.52
N ALA A 146 -18.38 -8.37 -6.60
CA ALA A 146 -18.56 -9.29 -7.70
C ALA A 146 -20.02 -9.76 -7.83
N ALA A 147 -20.68 -10.09 -6.71
CA ALA A 147 -22.08 -10.47 -6.70
C ALA A 147 -23.00 -9.34 -7.21
N GLU A 148 -22.75 -8.11 -6.78
CA GLU A 148 -23.49 -6.92 -7.24
C GLU A 148 -23.26 -6.66 -8.74
N LEU A 149 -22.01 -6.79 -9.22
CA LEU A 149 -21.68 -6.61 -10.63
C LEU A 149 -22.43 -7.63 -11.50
N VAL A 150 -22.47 -8.90 -11.09
CA VAL A 150 -23.21 -9.96 -11.79
C VAL A 150 -24.70 -9.69 -11.81
N ALA A 151 -25.29 -9.25 -10.69
CA ALA A 151 -26.71 -8.90 -10.62
C ALA A 151 -27.06 -7.76 -11.59
N ARG A 152 -26.25 -6.70 -11.64
CA ARG A 152 -26.46 -5.54 -12.54
C ARG A 152 -26.33 -5.87 -14.02
N ILE A 153 -25.44 -6.79 -14.36
CA ILE A 153 -25.29 -7.29 -15.74
C ILE A 153 -26.54 -8.07 -16.14
N ARG A 154 -27.11 -8.89 -15.24
CA ARG A 154 -28.34 -9.65 -15.48
C ARG A 154 -29.57 -8.74 -15.63
N ASP A 155 -29.64 -7.67 -14.83
CA ASP A 155 -30.78 -6.73 -14.83
C ASP A 155 -30.72 -5.68 -15.96
N ARG A 156 -29.73 -5.73 -16.88
CA ARG A 156 -29.54 -4.77 -17.99
C ARG A 156 -29.60 -3.30 -17.54
N SER A 157 -29.07 -2.96 -16.37
CA SER A 157 -29.02 -1.57 -15.89
C SER A 157 -27.76 -0.83 -16.38
N TRP A 158 -27.61 -0.66 -17.71
CA TRP A 158 -26.37 -0.18 -18.37
C TRP A 158 -25.84 1.17 -17.85
N LYS A 159 -26.72 2.08 -17.42
CA LYS A 159 -26.33 3.41 -16.90
C LYS A 159 -25.53 3.38 -15.59
N ARG A 160 -25.68 2.32 -14.78
CA ARG A 160 -24.95 2.12 -13.50
C ARG A 160 -23.79 1.11 -13.62
N VAL A 161 -23.75 0.36 -14.71
CA VAL A 161 -22.62 -0.52 -15.05
C VAL A 161 -21.47 0.35 -15.56
N ALA A 162 -21.75 1.35 -16.42
CA ALA A 162 -20.72 2.25 -16.95
C ALA A 162 -19.89 2.97 -15.88
N THR A 163 -20.48 3.37 -14.75
CA THR A 163 -19.75 3.99 -13.62
C THR A 163 -18.90 2.99 -12.85
N ALA A 164 -19.33 1.72 -12.74
CA ALA A 164 -18.57 0.65 -12.12
C ALA A 164 -17.37 0.22 -12.98
N THR A 165 -17.57 0.06 -14.30
CA THR A 165 -16.48 -0.31 -15.23
C THR A 165 -15.47 0.82 -15.41
N ALA A 166 -15.89 2.08 -15.36
CA ALA A 166 -14.97 3.22 -15.42
C ALA A 166 -14.01 3.27 -14.22
N VAL A 167 -14.48 2.85 -13.03
CA VAL A 167 -13.63 2.77 -11.82
C VAL A 167 -12.68 1.57 -11.87
N VAL A 168 -13.11 0.44 -12.44
CA VAL A 168 -12.25 -0.74 -12.66
C VAL A 168 -11.19 -0.47 -13.73
N ALA A 169 -11.56 0.19 -14.84
CA ALA A 169 -10.65 0.48 -15.95
C ALA A 169 -9.65 1.61 -15.65
N ALA A 170 -9.95 2.52 -14.72
CA ALA A 170 -9.02 3.56 -14.28
C ALA A 170 -8.01 3.09 -13.22
N ALA A 171 -8.19 1.88 -12.68
CA ALA A 171 -7.36 1.30 -11.62
C ALA A 171 -6.41 0.19 -12.12
N GLY A 172 -6.46 -0.13 -13.42
CA GLY A 172 -5.55 -1.08 -14.10
C GLY A 172 -4.45 -0.38 -14.87
#